data_AF-A0A5C5W4X4-F1
#
_entry.id   AF-A0A5C5W4X4-F1
#
_cell.length_a   1.000
_cell.length_b   1.000
_cell.length_c   1.000
_cell.angle_alpha   90.00
_cell.angle_beta   90.00
_cell.angle_gamma   90.00
#
_symmetry.space_group_name_H-M   'P 1'
#
loop_
_entity.id
_entity.type
_entity.pdbx_description
1 polymer ?
#
loop_
_entity_poly.entity_id
_entity_poly.type
_entity_poly.pdbx_seq_one_letter_code
_entity_poly.pdbx_strand_id
1 'polypeptide(L)' 'MSTHSKIAFSKICALACACLVVSVAYGATSFTFTANGGSSGDWTYAINWSPNGVPVSGDTATIPDGKTCVIEQANQPARR' A
#
# COMPACT_ATOMS: atom_id res chain seq x y z
N MET A 1 11.16 -15.07 -56.65
CA MET A 1 11.13 -13.94 -55.71
C MET A 1 9.73 -13.84 -55.13
N SER A 2 9.58 -14.24 -53.87
CA SER A 2 8.30 -14.29 -53.16
C SER A 2 8.08 -12.97 -52.42
N THR A 3 7.08 -12.20 -52.84
CA THR A 3 6.70 -10.93 -52.20
C THR A 3 5.23 -10.98 -51.82
N HIS A 4 4.85 -11.87 -50.91
CA HIS A 4 3.56 -11.80 -50.25
C HIS A 4 3.71 -12.06 -48.75
N SER A 5 3.08 -11.20 -47.95
CA SER A 5 2.86 -11.36 -46.50
C SER A 5 3.91 -10.86 -45.51
N LYS A 6 4.62 -9.76 -45.83
CA LYS A 6 5.24 -8.92 -44.77
C LYS A 6 4.27 -7.89 -44.14
N ILE A 7 3.01 -7.85 -44.60
CA ILE A 7 2.04 -6.82 -44.18
C ILE A 7 1.25 -7.23 -42.91
N ALA A 8 1.36 -8.47 -42.44
CA ALA A 8 0.61 -8.94 -41.27
C ALA A 8 1.28 -8.64 -39.91
N PHE A 9 2.59 -8.32 -39.86
CA PHE A 9 3.31 -8.15 -38.59
C PHE A 9 3.38 -6.70 -38.08
N SER A 10 3.02 -5.71 -38.90
CA SER A 10 3.25 -4.29 -38.58
C SER A 10 2.09 -3.59 -37.87
N LYS A 11 0.92 -4.23 -37.71
CA LYS A 11 -0.27 -3.60 -37.14
C LYS A 11 -0.74 -4.17 -35.80
N ILE A 12 0.02 -5.11 -35.24
CA ILE A 12 -0.28 -5.69 -33.91
C ILE A 12 0.46 -4.93 -32.79
N CYS A 13 1.58 -4.27 -33.08
CA CYS A 13 2.34 -3.52 -32.07
C CYS A 13 1.69 -2.21 -31.61
N ALA A 14 0.73 -1.65 -32.34
CA ALA A 14 0.07 -0.39 -31.95
C ALA A 14 -1.10 -0.59 -30.98
N LEU A 15 -1.51 -1.83 -30.70
CA LEU A 15 -2.69 -2.13 -29.88
C LEU A 15 -2.38 -2.73 -28.50
N ALA A 16 -1.10 -2.82 -28.12
CA ALA A 16 -0.67 -3.55 -26.91
C ALA A 16 0.01 -2.70 -25.84
N CYS A 17 0.02 -1.36 -25.94
CA CYS A 17 0.68 -0.47 -24.98
C CYS A 17 -0.27 0.46 -24.21
N ALA A 18 -1.58 0.18 -24.19
CA ALA A 18 -2.50 0.80 -23.26
C ALA A 18 -2.65 -0.09 -22.01
N CYS A 19 -1.53 -0.45 -21.37
CA CYS A 19 -1.56 -0.89 -19.99
C CYS A 19 -1.99 0.32 -19.16
N LEU A 20 -3.31 0.47 -19.00
CA LEU A 20 -3.92 1.40 -18.07
C LEU A 20 -3.44 0.99 -16.68
N VAL A 21 -2.34 1.59 -16.24
CA VAL A 21 -1.92 1.53 -14.84
C VAL A 21 -2.95 2.37 -14.09
N VAL A 22 -4.08 1.75 -13.76
CA VAL A 22 -5.06 2.31 -12.83
C VAL A 22 -4.35 2.36 -11.48
N SER A 23 -3.71 3.49 -11.24
CA SER A 23 -3.14 3.81 -9.95
C SER A 23 -4.32 4.12 -9.05
N VAL A 24 -4.76 3.15 -8.26
CA VAL A 24 -5.76 3.42 -7.22
C VAL A 24 -5.09 4.36 -6.22
N ALA A 25 -5.43 5.65 -6.31
CA ALA A 25 -5.06 6.63 -5.31
C ALA A 25 -5.91 6.35 -4.07
N TYR A 26 -5.35 5.57 -3.13
CA TYR A 26 -5.91 5.47 -1.80
C TYR A 26 -5.72 6.83 -1.13
N GLY A 27 -6.81 7.46 -0.71
CA GLY A 27 -6.75 8.72 0.01
C GLY A 27 -6.00 8.52 1.33
N ALA A 28 -5.15 9.47 1.70
CA ALA A 28 -4.46 9.44 2.98
C ALA A 28 -5.47 9.37 4.13
N THR A 29 -5.35 8.37 4.98
CA THR A 29 -6.15 8.22 6.19
C THR A 29 -5.33 8.50 7.43
N SER A 30 -5.98 8.94 8.50
CA SER A 30 -5.34 9.21 9.78
C SER A 30 -5.71 8.13 10.79
N PHE A 31 -4.71 7.51 11.38
CA PHE A 31 -4.83 6.47 12.39
C PHE A 31 -4.24 6.95 13.70
N THR A 32 -4.95 6.72 14.80
CA THR A 32 -4.48 7.03 16.15
C THR A 32 -4.24 5.74 16.93
N PHE A 33 -3.07 5.63 17.56
CA PHE A 33 -2.70 4.49 18.38
C PHE A 33 -3.47 4.50 19.70
N THR A 34 -4.16 3.41 20.03
CA THR A 34 -5.09 3.34 21.16
C THR A 34 -4.64 2.38 22.26
N ALA A 35 -3.72 1.45 21.98
CA ALA A 35 -3.29 0.43 22.93
C ALA A 35 -2.80 1.03 24.26
N ASN A 36 -3.13 0.38 25.37
CA ASN A 36 -2.72 0.72 26.73
C ASN A 36 -2.27 -0.54 27.46
N GLY A 37 -1.27 -0.41 28.34
CA GLY A 37 -0.97 -1.17 29.57
C GLY A 37 -1.26 -2.69 29.69
N GLY A 38 -1.59 -3.39 28.60
CA GLY A 38 -2.10 -4.76 28.59
C GLY A 38 -2.36 -5.31 27.18
N SER A 39 -2.61 -4.44 26.18
CA SER A 39 -2.48 -4.82 24.76
C SER A 39 -0.99 -4.91 24.39
N SER A 40 -0.61 -5.76 23.41
CA SER A 40 0.80 -5.99 23.03
C SER A 40 1.58 -4.72 22.68
N GLY A 41 0.89 -3.62 22.36
CA GLY A 41 1.51 -2.38 21.90
C GLY A 41 2.11 -2.52 20.50
N ASP A 42 1.94 -3.66 19.84
CA ASP A 42 2.50 -3.94 18.53
C ASP A 42 1.87 -3.05 17.45
N TRP A 43 2.71 -2.38 16.67
CA TRP A 43 2.34 -1.60 15.50
C TRP A 43 1.44 -2.38 14.52
N THR A 44 1.69 -3.68 14.35
CA THR A 44 1.05 -4.49 13.29
C THR A 44 -0.38 -4.92 13.61
N TYR A 45 -0.85 -4.69 14.83
CA TYR A 45 -2.19 -5.13 15.24
C TYR A 45 -3.21 -4.03 14.98
N ALA A 46 -4.12 -4.25 14.03
CA ALA A 46 -5.18 -3.32 13.66
C ALA A 46 -6.07 -2.89 14.85
N ILE A 47 -6.21 -3.75 15.87
CA ILE A 47 -6.95 -3.44 17.09
C ILE A 47 -6.31 -2.32 17.92
N ASN A 48 -5.01 -2.08 17.75
CA ASN A 48 -4.29 -1.02 18.44
C ASN A 48 -4.46 0.35 17.77
N TRP A 49 -5.27 0.45 16.71
CA TRP A 49 -5.47 1.66 15.93
C TRP A 49 -6.97 2.02 15.80
N SER A 50 -7.24 3.31 15.72
CA SER A 50 -8.56 3.87 15.37
C SER A 50 -8.43 4.83 14.19
N PRO A 51 -9.22 4.66 13.10
CA PRO A 51 -10.16 3.56 12.86
C PRO A 51 -9.45 2.20 12.81
N ASN A 52 -10.19 1.09 12.95
CA ASN A 52 -9.58 -0.24 12.98
C ASN A 52 -8.88 -0.53 11.65
N GLY A 53 -7.55 -0.69 11.70
CA GLY A 53 -6.69 -0.87 10.54
C GLY A 53 -5.26 -0.48 10.87
N VAL A 54 -4.29 -1.01 10.14
CA VAL A 54 -2.88 -0.64 10.32
C VAL A 54 -2.56 0.49 9.34
N PRO A 55 -1.96 1.60 9.78
CA PRO A 55 -1.53 2.67 8.87
C PRO A 55 -0.62 2.11 7.78
N VAL A 56 -0.91 2.47 6.53
CA VAL A 56 -0.10 2.10 5.36
C VAL A 56 0.66 3.30 4.78
N SER A 57 1.43 3.06 3.72
CA SER A 57 2.18 4.12 3.04
C SER A 57 1.22 5.19 2.52
N GLY A 58 1.46 6.45 2.91
CA GLY A 58 0.62 7.59 2.57
C GLY A 58 -0.36 7.99 3.68
N ASP A 59 -0.54 7.15 4.70
CA ASP A 59 -1.34 7.48 5.88
C ASP A 59 -0.55 8.29 6.90
N THR A 60 -1.29 8.91 7.82
CA THR A 60 -0.72 9.52 9.02
C THR A 60 -0.97 8.60 10.21
N ALA A 61 0.10 8.22 10.91
CA ALA A 61 0.03 7.45 12.14
C ALA A 61 0.39 8.34 13.34
N THR A 62 -0.55 8.52 14.27
CA THR A 62 -0.36 9.31 15.48
C THR A 62 -0.21 8.38 16.68
N ILE A 63 0.89 8.51 17.41
CA ILE A 63 1.07 7.89 18.73
C ILE A 63 0.93 9.00 19.79
N PRO A 64 -0.18 9.05 20.54
CA PRO A 64 -0.38 10.06 21.58
C PRO A 64 0.60 9.95 22.76
N ASP A 65 0.69 11.04 23.50
CA ASP A 65 1.42 11.17 24.76
C ASP A 65 1.03 10.05 25.74
N GLY A 66 2.03 9.48 26.42
CA GLY A 66 1.81 8.40 27.39
C GLY A 66 1.50 7.02 26.79
N LYS A 67 1.51 6.89 25.46
CA LYS A 67 1.41 5.60 24.76
C LYS A 67 2.79 5.05 24.43
N THR A 68 2.90 3.72 24.37
CA THR A 68 4.09 3.03 23.88
C THR A 68 3.68 2.13 22.72
N CYS A 69 4.29 2.36 21.56
CA CYS A 69 4.14 1.52 20.39
C CYS A 69 5.43 0.71 20.18
N VAL A 70 5.29 -0.59 19.98
CA VAL A 70 6.37 -1.55 19.75
C VAL A 70 6.51 -1.78 18.26
N ILE A 71 7.75 -1.64 17.77
CA ILE A 71 8.15 -1.96 16.40
C ILE A 71 9.17 -3.09 16.49
N GLU A 72 8.88 -4.24 15.87
CA GLU A 72 9.71 -5.44 16.02
C GLU A 72 10.93 -5.44 15.07
N GLN A 73 10.85 -4.68 13.97
CA GLN A 73 11.93 -4.57 12.99
C GLN A 73 12.21 -3.12 12.60
N ALA A 74 13.47 -2.78 12.42
CA ALA A 74 13.81 -1.48 11.84
C ALA A 74 13.20 -1.35 10.44
N ASN A 75 12.66 -0.16 10.12
CA ASN A 75 11.95 0.10 8.87
C ASN A 75 10.77 -0.85 8.61
N GLN A 76 10.10 -1.32 9.67
CA GLN A 76 8.94 -2.20 9.55
C GLN A 76 7.93 -1.58 8.57
N PRO A 77 7.72 -2.20 7.40
CA PRO A 77 6.94 -1.56 6.36
C PRO A 77 5.48 -1.53 6.76
N ALA A 78 4.81 -0.46 6.35
CA ALA A 78 3.37 -0.40 6.22
C ALA A 78 2.84 -1.69 5.56
N ARG A 79 2.06 -2.49 6.30
CA ARG A 79 1.56 -3.79 5.83
C ARG A 79 0.17 -3.60 5.21
N ARG A 80 0.01 -3.98 3.94
CA ARG A 80 -1.29 -4.11 3.30
C ARG A 80 -2.04 -5.35 3.76
#